data_AF-A0A7I8W280-F1
#
_entry.id   AF-A0A7I8W280-F1
#
_cell.length_a   1.000
_cell.length_b   1.000
_cell.length_c   1.000
_cell.angle_alpha   90.00
_cell.angle_beta   90.00
_cell.angle_gamma   90.00
#
_symmetry.space_group_name_H-M   'P 1'
#
loop_
_entity.id
_entity.type
_entity.pdbx_description
1 polymer ?
#
loop_
_entity_poly.entity_id
_entity_poly.type
_entity_poly.pdbx_seq_one_letter_code
_entity_poly.pdbx_strand_id
1 'polypeptide(L)'
;MKTPSLVLSLLLCAPLLSGIVGEITKISHDITYVDDSDVSLSKLRVRRDAKLTSAQKSEALNFHNELRAGEPAKNMREMVWDTTLATMAQKWAEGCDFIHGQPKGFTTGFSSLGQNLFITTGTASFTSAIRAWHNEKKNYDYEKIRCNKSPCGHYTQVVWAESTNLGCALHKCTNLRDSSENRQIGKGEYIVCNYGPPGNYANTKIYEKGVQCTGCPSEAPMCRKKLCSTCKSGSDCTCKIFCANCGEKKSSCGCTCKPGFTGDDCAKECKDYDSKCGKSPGYPKGSCNHAQFKNLVQGRCPALCGICQTGKTDTKNCPKEPPKENGGGGGGGGGGGGIDCSSHSCKNGGKAAASGNKCICKCTANYYGKTCAKSREKLKVGIRLYMRTSLSKWDQIWTAIKPKVAAAISRLCRKTKYFSHCCKGKKPKGESELAALQYLTSNQLEVADGYPEEVEGRTGVIRALLYARPNFQNDLCSKGSTSKRKKRSLDDFLPQNVLEDAIKEAKSEIETEAKNCCDAVLDEIEKPDPNEGLGSKAPTMKFSIVVGLLSIFISLICL
;
A
#
# COMPACT_ATOMS: atom_id res chain seq x y z
N MET A 1 17.50 97.58 24.89
CA MET A 1 17.42 98.78 24.02
C MET A 1 16.50 98.46 22.85
N LYS A 2 15.53 99.35 22.56
CA LYS A 2 14.60 99.37 21.40
C LYS A 2 13.61 98.19 21.24
N THR A 3 12.48 98.51 20.65
CA THR A 3 11.13 97.89 20.67
C THR A 3 10.56 97.86 19.21
N PRO A 4 9.28 97.54 18.92
CA PRO A 4 8.46 96.34 19.24
C PRO A 4 7.63 95.80 18.02
N SER A 5 6.59 94.99 18.32
CA SER A 5 5.37 94.64 17.54
C SER A 5 5.43 93.41 16.60
N LEU A 6 4.47 92.45 16.53
CA LEU A 6 3.00 92.28 16.76
C LEU A 6 2.17 92.16 15.46
N VAL A 7 1.22 91.21 15.46
CA VAL A 7 0.14 90.93 14.45
C VAL A 7 0.67 90.25 13.15
N LEU A 8 0.21 89.07 12.68
CA LEU A 8 -1.17 88.61 12.42
C LEU A 8 -1.23 87.05 12.28
N SER A 9 -2.40 86.46 12.54
CA SER A 9 -2.65 85.00 12.48
C SER A 9 -2.74 84.42 11.05
N LEU A 10 -2.25 83.19 10.84
CA LEU A 10 -2.74 82.30 9.79
C LEU A 10 -2.41 80.83 10.10
N LEU A 11 -3.43 79.97 10.17
CA LEU A 11 -3.27 78.52 10.28
C LEU A 11 -2.88 77.92 8.92
N LEU A 12 -1.98 76.93 8.99
CA LEU A 12 -1.90 75.71 8.15
C LEU A 12 -2.58 75.77 6.77
N CYS A 13 -1.78 75.90 5.72
CA CYS A 13 -2.22 75.77 4.33
C CYS A 13 -1.36 74.74 3.60
N ALA A 14 -2.00 73.69 3.08
CA ALA A 14 -1.47 72.88 1.98
C ALA A 14 -1.89 73.53 0.65
N PRO A 15 -1.05 73.46 -0.40
CA PRO A 15 -1.59 73.07 -1.71
C PRO A 15 -0.74 71.98 -2.43
N LEU A 16 -1.31 70.98 -3.12
CA LEU A 16 -1.89 70.96 -4.50
C LEU A 16 -0.86 71.21 -5.62
N LEU A 17 -0.90 70.66 -6.86
CA LEU A 17 -1.66 69.57 -7.51
C LEU A 17 -1.02 69.28 -8.91
N SER A 18 -1.04 68.03 -9.40
CA SER A 18 -1.30 67.64 -10.82
C SER A 18 -1.11 66.12 -10.99
N GLY A 19 -1.93 65.36 -11.72
CA GLY A 19 -3.23 65.66 -12.33
C GLY A 19 -4.01 64.39 -12.75
N ILE A 20 -5.20 64.22 -12.18
CA ILE A 20 -6.51 63.89 -12.81
C ILE A 20 -6.54 62.99 -14.07
N VAL A 21 -7.08 61.77 -13.93
CA VAL A 21 -8.21 61.07 -14.63
C VAL A 21 -8.50 59.80 -13.81
N GLY A 22 -9.69 59.21 -13.61
CA GLY A 22 -11.08 59.45 -14.02
C GLY A 22 -12.01 58.36 -13.41
N GLU A 23 -13.32 58.31 -13.74
CA GLU A 23 -14.30 57.44 -13.06
C GLU A 23 -14.93 56.27 -13.87
N ILE A 24 -15.03 55.11 -13.20
CA ILE A 24 -16.20 54.18 -13.11
C ILE A 24 -16.64 53.28 -14.30
N THR A 25 -16.63 51.95 -14.03
CA THR A 25 -17.27 50.78 -14.72
C THR A 25 -16.71 50.32 -16.09
N LYS A 26 -16.70 49.02 -16.48
CA LYS A 26 -17.55 47.84 -16.13
C LYS A 26 -16.92 46.47 -16.55
N ILE A 27 -17.34 45.37 -15.91
CA ILE A 27 -17.31 43.92 -16.34
C ILE A 27 -16.05 43.04 -16.09
N SER A 28 -16.31 41.94 -15.38
CA SER A 28 -15.60 40.64 -15.18
C SER A 28 -14.61 40.12 -16.25
N HIS A 29 -13.45 39.57 -15.82
CA HIS A 29 -13.13 38.11 -15.82
C HIS A 29 -11.77 37.78 -15.14
N ASP A 30 -11.74 36.60 -14.49
CA ASP A 30 -10.63 35.66 -14.21
C ASP A 30 -9.21 36.06 -13.69
N ILE A 31 -8.88 35.44 -12.54
CA ILE A 31 -7.60 34.80 -12.14
C ILE A 31 -6.29 35.63 -12.15
N THR A 32 -5.74 35.95 -10.97
CA THR A 32 -4.42 35.43 -10.46
C THR A 32 -3.96 36.08 -9.14
N TYR A 33 -3.28 35.28 -8.30
CA TYR A 33 -2.21 35.58 -7.33
C TYR A 33 -2.06 36.95 -6.63
N VAL A 34 -2.01 36.93 -5.29
CA VAL A 34 -1.17 37.82 -4.44
C VAL A 34 -0.57 36.99 -3.30
N ASP A 35 0.67 37.29 -2.90
CA ASP A 35 1.46 36.61 -1.86
C ASP A 35 1.40 37.32 -0.48
N ASP A 36 1.98 36.68 0.53
CA ASP A 36 1.86 36.91 1.99
C ASP A 36 2.08 38.35 2.53
N SER A 37 1.28 38.75 3.52
CA SER A 37 1.79 39.17 4.85
C SER A 37 0.68 39.36 5.92
N ASP A 38 0.99 38.93 7.15
CA ASP A 38 0.31 39.19 8.43
C ASP A 38 -1.18 38.84 8.62
N VAL A 39 -1.45 37.58 9.01
CA VAL A 39 -2.59 37.24 9.90
C VAL A 39 -2.14 36.32 11.05
N SER A 40 -2.51 36.69 12.27
CA SER A 40 -2.14 36.03 13.54
C SER A 40 -2.39 34.51 13.59
N LEU A 41 -1.34 33.73 13.81
CA LEU A 41 -1.33 32.26 13.94
C LEU A 41 -2.01 31.69 15.22
N SER A 42 -2.87 32.45 15.89
CA SER A 42 -3.49 32.07 17.17
C SER A 42 -4.91 31.47 17.08
N LYS A 43 -5.58 31.54 15.92
CA LYS A 43 -6.98 31.07 15.78
C LYS A 43 -7.27 30.03 14.68
N LEU A 44 -6.28 29.62 13.88
CA LEU A 44 -6.45 28.55 12.89
C LEU A 44 -6.14 27.14 13.45
N ARG A 45 -6.99 26.66 14.37
CA ARG A 45 -7.13 25.21 14.63
C ARG A 45 -7.87 24.55 13.47
N VAL A 46 -7.22 24.45 12.31
CA VAL A 46 -7.67 23.59 11.22
C VAL A 46 -7.51 22.14 11.70
N ARG A 47 -8.62 21.52 12.15
CA ARG A 47 -8.70 20.08 12.36
C ARG A 47 -8.59 19.39 11.00
N ARG A 48 -7.35 19.14 10.54
CA ARG A 48 -7.10 18.19 9.46
C ARG A 48 -7.15 16.78 10.06
N ASP A 49 -8.34 16.22 10.19
CA ASP A 49 -8.45 14.79 10.43
C ASP A 49 -7.81 14.04 9.24
N ALA A 50 -6.99 13.04 9.57
CA ALA A 50 -5.96 12.57 8.67
C ALA A 50 -6.52 11.71 7.52
N LYS A 51 -6.59 12.27 6.31
CA LYS A 51 -6.72 11.47 5.08
C LYS A 51 -5.66 10.38 5.06
N LEU A 52 -6.07 9.12 4.80
CA LEU A 52 -5.16 7.97 4.80
C LEU A 52 -3.88 8.21 3.99
N THR A 53 -2.74 7.83 4.57
CA THR A 53 -1.45 7.82 3.87
C THR A 53 -1.43 6.81 2.73
N SER A 54 -0.49 6.94 1.79
CA SER A 54 -0.29 5.93 0.73
C SER A 54 -0.10 4.53 1.33
N ALA A 55 0.69 4.41 2.39
CA ALA A 55 0.97 3.14 3.07
C ALA A 55 -0.29 2.50 3.64
N GLN A 56 -1.18 3.26 4.29
CA GLN A 56 -2.45 2.74 4.83
C GLN A 56 -3.43 2.28 3.73
N LYS A 57 -3.51 3.02 2.62
CA LYS A 57 -4.31 2.60 1.46
C LYS A 57 -3.80 1.29 0.87
N SER A 58 -2.47 1.17 0.73
CA SER A 58 -1.81 -0.06 0.29
C SER A 58 -1.98 -1.21 1.28
N GLU A 59 -1.85 -0.99 2.59
CA GLU A 59 -2.10 -2.01 3.63
C GLU A 59 -3.52 -2.57 3.49
N ALA A 60 -4.53 -1.69 3.48
CA ALA A 60 -5.92 -2.08 3.35
C ALA A 60 -6.20 -2.86 2.07
N LEU A 61 -5.73 -2.38 0.91
CA LEU A 61 -5.97 -3.04 -0.39
C LEU A 61 -5.21 -4.36 -0.54
N ASN A 62 -3.91 -4.37 -0.24
CA ASN A 62 -3.07 -5.53 -0.45
C ASN A 62 -3.49 -6.68 0.47
N PHE A 63 -3.88 -6.39 1.71
CA PHE A 63 -4.30 -7.43 2.65
C PHE A 63 -5.69 -8.01 2.31
N HIS A 64 -6.63 -7.22 1.75
CA HIS A 64 -7.84 -7.78 1.12
C HIS A 64 -7.47 -8.74 -0.02
N ASN A 65 -6.62 -8.31 -0.94
CA ASN A 65 -6.20 -9.15 -2.08
C ASN A 65 -5.44 -10.41 -1.65
N GLU A 66 -4.60 -10.35 -0.60
CA GLU A 66 -3.92 -11.52 -0.04
C GLU A 66 -4.92 -12.56 0.49
N LEU A 67 -5.90 -12.13 1.29
CA LEU A 67 -6.93 -13.01 1.84
C LEU A 67 -7.81 -13.62 0.74
N ARG A 68 -8.20 -12.81 -0.25
CA ARG A 68 -8.95 -13.24 -1.46
C ARG A 68 -8.17 -14.29 -2.26
N ALA A 69 -6.88 -14.09 -2.48
CA ALA A 69 -5.98 -15.02 -3.18
C ALA A 69 -5.75 -16.34 -2.41
N GLY A 70 -6.02 -16.34 -1.10
CA GLY A 70 -6.01 -17.52 -0.24
C GLY A 70 -7.28 -18.37 -0.30
N GLU A 71 -8.37 -17.88 -0.88
CA GLU A 71 -9.62 -18.65 -1.02
C GLU A 71 -9.54 -19.69 -2.16
N PRO A 72 -10.26 -20.83 -2.05
CA PRO A 72 -10.38 -21.84 -3.10
C PRO A 72 -11.40 -21.42 -4.16
N ALA A 73 -11.13 -20.29 -4.82
CA ALA A 73 -12.07 -19.57 -5.67
C ALA A 73 -11.53 -19.42 -7.11
N LYS A 74 -12.26 -19.95 -8.10
CA LYS A 74 -11.82 -19.94 -9.51
C LYS A 74 -12.03 -18.61 -10.23
N ASN A 75 -12.94 -17.76 -9.72
CA ASN A 75 -13.36 -16.49 -10.33
C ASN A 75 -13.04 -15.26 -9.44
N MET A 76 -12.26 -15.39 -8.38
CA MET A 76 -12.01 -14.31 -7.42
C MET A 76 -11.33 -13.11 -8.08
N ARG A 77 -12.02 -11.97 -8.18
CA ARG A 77 -11.50 -10.77 -8.83
C ARG A 77 -10.54 -10.01 -7.91
N GLU A 78 -9.53 -9.41 -8.51
CA GLU A 78 -8.60 -8.49 -7.85
C GLU A 78 -9.32 -7.18 -7.49
N MET A 79 -9.15 -6.72 -6.25
CA MET A 79 -9.60 -5.41 -5.83
C MET A 79 -8.60 -4.31 -6.23
N VAL A 80 -9.11 -3.16 -6.65
CA VAL A 80 -8.38 -1.91 -6.88
C VAL A 80 -8.86 -0.82 -5.92
N TRP A 81 -8.01 0.18 -5.66
CA TRP A 81 -8.38 1.31 -4.80
C TRP A 81 -9.30 2.29 -5.54
N ASP A 82 -10.39 2.69 -4.89
CA ASP A 82 -11.33 3.69 -5.38
C ASP A 82 -11.34 4.93 -4.48
N THR A 83 -10.90 6.06 -5.02
CA THR A 83 -10.78 7.32 -4.30
C THR A 83 -12.15 7.93 -3.95
N THR A 84 -13.18 7.67 -4.74
CA THR A 84 -14.55 8.13 -4.45
C THR A 84 -15.12 7.34 -3.27
N LEU A 85 -15.00 6.01 -3.29
CA LEU A 85 -15.43 5.16 -2.18
C LEU A 85 -14.69 5.49 -0.87
N ALA A 86 -13.39 5.78 -0.95
CA ALA A 86 -12.59 6.19 0.20
C ALA A 86 -13.02 7.57 0.76
N THR A 87 -13.39 8.50 -0.12
CA THR A 87 -13.92 9.82 0.28
C THR A 87 -15.29 9.69 0.95
N MET A 88 -16.14 8.76 0.47
CA MET A 88 -17.41 8.44 1.12
C MET A 88 -17.21 7.79 2.49
N ALA A 89 -16.29 6.82 2.60
CA ALA A 89 -15.93 6.17 3.85
C ALA A 89 -15.40 7.19 4.89
N GLN A 90 -14.60 8.16 4.44
CA GLN A 90 -14.06 9.23 5.28
C GLN A 90 -15.15 10.12 5.86
N LYS A 91 -16.06 10.64 5.01
CA LYS A 91 -17.21 11.44 5.49
C LYS A 91 -18.17 10.65 6.40
N TRP A 92 -18.24 9.33 6.25
CA TRP A 92 -19.02 8.48 7.15
C TRP A 92 -18.34 8.30 8.51
N ALA A 93 -17.03 8.02 8.51
CA ALA A 93 -16.23 7.83 9.72
C ALA A 93 -16.17 9.10 10.61
N GLU A 94 -16.19 10.29 9.99
CA GLU A 94 -16.30 11.60 10.65
C GLU A 94 -17.58 11.78 11.48
N GLY A 95 -18.63 10.98 11.23
CA GLY A 95 -19.85 10.97 12.05
C GLY A 95 -19.68 10.36 13.44
N CYS A 96 -18.60 9.61 13.68
CA CYS A 96 -18.31 8.93 14.95
C CYS A 96 -19.45 8.09 15.53
N ASP A 97 -20.17 7.42 14.63
CA ASP A 97 -21.30 6.55 14.93
C ASP A 97 -21.08 5.18 14.28
N PHE A 98 -21.00 4.13 15.09
CA PHE A 98 -20.84 2.75 14.63
C PHE A 98 -22.17 2.21 14.12
N ILE A 99 -22.55 2.67 12.92
CA ILE A 99 -23.78 2.30 12.23
C ILE A 99 -23.53 2.29 10.72
N HIS A 100 -24.17 1.34 10.02
CA HIS A 100 -24.06 1.24 8.56
C HIS A 100 -24.79 2.37 7.83
N GLY A 101 -24.19 2.84 6.74
CA GLY A 101 -24.81 3.79 5.83
C GLY A 101 -23.82 4.46 4.87
N GLN A 102 -24.28 5.42 4.09
CA GLN A 102 -23.46 6.13 3.11
C GLN A 102 -23.81 7.63 3.10
N PRO A 103 -22.83 8.53 2.89
CA PRO A 103 -23.10 9.95 2.75
C PRO A 103 -23.84 10.24 1.44
N LYS A 104 -24.80 11.18 1.49
CA LYS A 104 -25.54 11.66 0.32
C LYS A 104 -24.66 12.56 -0.58
N GLY A 105 -25.09 12.74 -1.83
CA GLY A 105 -24.45 13.68 -2.76
C GLY A 105 -23.17 13.16 -3.43
N PHE A 106 -23.01 11.83 -3.54
CA PHE A 106 -21.92 11.20 -4.28
C PHE A 106 -22.48 10.38 -5.45
N THR A 107 -21.85 10.54 -6.61
CA THR A 107 -22.06 9.66 -7.77
C THR A 107 -20.93 8.64 -7.81
N THR A 108 -21.25 7.36 -7.96
CA THR A 108 -20.27 6.28 -8.17
C THR A 108 -20.62 5.50 -9.43
N GLY A 109 -19.73 4.62 -9.91
CA GLY A 109 -20.04 3.68 -10.99
C GLY A 109 -20.98 2.54 -10.58
N PHE A 110 -21.47 2.51 -9.34
CA PHE A 110 -22.25 1.42 -8.75
C PHE A 110 -23.62 1.91 -8.29
N SER A 111 -24.65 1.08 -8.46
CA SER A 111 -26.02 1.37 -8.02
C SER A 111 -26.20 1.36 -6.49
N SER A 112 -25.28 0.72 -5.78
CA SER A 112 -25.23 0.59 -4.32
C SER A 112 -23.82 0.18 -3.90
N LEU A 113 -23.52 0.22 -2.61
CA LEU A 113 -22.20 -0.14 -2.05
C LEU A 113 -22.36 -1.11 -0.87
N GLY A 114 -21.42 -2.04 -0.75
CA GLY A 114 -21.21 -2.80 0.48
C GLY A 114 -20.38 -1.99 1.48
N GLN A 115 -20.42 -2.36 2.76
CA GLN A 115 -19.66 -1.69 3.81
C GLN A 115 -19.30 -2.62 4.97
N ASN A 116 -18.05 -2.56 5.42
CA ASN A 116 -17.60 -3.16 6.67
C ASN A 116 -17.14 -2.07 7.64
N LEU A 117 -17.43 -2.26 8.92
CA LEU A 117 -17.17 -1.30 10.00
C LEU A 117 -16.31 -1.96 11.08
N PHE A 118 -15.40 -1.21 11.69
CA PHE A 118 -14.60 -1.68 12.82
C PHE A 118 -14.25 -0.53 13.76
N ILE A 119 -14.35 -0.78 15.06
CA ILE A 119 -14.05 0.20 16.13
C ILE A 119 -13.10 -0.39 17.16
N THR A 120 -12.30 0.47 17.78
CA THR A 120 -11.43 0.12 18.90
C THR A 120 -11.21 1.32 19.81
N THR A 121 -10.99 1.09 21.11
CA THR A 121 -10.56 2.13 22.07
C THR A 121 -9.03 2.29 22.10
N GLY A 122 -8.29 1.37 21.48
CA GLY A 122 -6.85 1.48 21.24
C GLY A 122 -6.52 2.05 19.86
N THR A 123 -5.27 1.88 19.42
CA THR A 123 -4.85 2.23 18.06
C THR A 123 -5.38 1.21 17.05
N ALA A 124 -6.04 1.68 15.99
CA ALA A 124 -6.55 0.83 14.92
C ALA A 124 -5.43 0.43 13.93
N SER A 125 -5.62 -0.73 13.30
CA SER A 125 -4.79 -1.22 12.18
C SER A 125 -5.72 -1.84 11.15
N PHE A 126 -5.49 -1.55 9.87
CA PHE A 126 -6.25 -2.16 8.78
C PHE A 126 -6.06 -3.68 8.78
N THR A 127 -4.82 -4.15 8.93
CA THR A 127 -4.51 -5.59 9.07
C THR A 127 -5.32 -6.24 10.20
N SER A 128 -5.43 -5.59 11.37
CA SER A 128 -6.20 -6.13 12.50
C SER A 128 -7.70 -6.15 12.24
N ALA A 129 -8.27 -5.05 11.72
CA ALA A 129 -9.69 -4.94 11.41
C ALA A 129 -10.14 -5.93 10.32
N ILE A 130 -9.41 -5.97 9.20
CA ILE A 130 -9.69 -6.86 8.07
C ILE A 130 -9.51 -8.33 8.47
N ARG A 131 -8.55 -8.65 9.34
CA ARG A 131 -8.38 -10.00 9.89
C ARG A 131 -9.52 -10.37 10.84
N ALA A 132 -10.03 -9.44 11.64
CA ALA A 132 -11.19 -9.68 12.48
C ALA A 132 -12.43 -10.00 11.63
N TRP A 133 -12.68 -9.22 10.58
CA TRP A 133 -13.73 -9.49 9.58
C TRP A 133 -13.55 -10.85 8.89
N HIS A 134 -12.35 -11.16 8.39
CA HIS A 134 -12.08 -12.44 7.70
C HIS A 134 -12.18 -13.66 8.63
N ASN A 135 -11.81 -13.52 9.90
CA ASN A 135 -11.93 -14.58 10.91
C ASN A 135 -13.39 -15.02 11.17
N GLU A 136 -14.40 -14.26 10.73
CA GLU A 136 -15.79 -14.72 10.71
C GLU A 136 -16.03 -15.88 9.73
N LYS A 137 -15.06 -16.23 8.88
CA LYS A 137 -15.09 -17.43 8.02
C LYS A 137 -15.51 -18.70 8.76
N LYS A 138 -15.08 -18.86 10.02
CA LYS A 138 -15.45 -19.98 10.91
C LYS A 138 -16.96 -20.09 11.20
N ASN A 139 -17.71 -19.02 10.93
CA ASN A 139 -19.15 -18.92 11.13
C ASN A 139 -19.96 -19.11 9.84
N TYR A 140 -19.33 -19.14 8.66
CA TYR A 140 -20.00 -19.24 7.35
C TYR A 140 -19.98 -20.66 6.79
N ASP A 141 -21.12 -21.10 6.25
CA ASP A 141 -21.30 -22.37 5.55
C ASP A 141 -21.37 -22.10 4.04
N TYR A 142 -20.30 -22.41 3.32
CA TYR A 142 -20.21 -22.14 1.88
C TYR A 142 -21.20 -22.99 1.06
N GLU A 143 -21.40 -24.26 1.43
CA GLU A 143 -22.28 -25.15 0.66
C GLU A 143 -23.76 -24.84 0.90
N LYS A 144 -24.11 -24.39 2.12
CA LYS A 144 -25.49 -23.95 2.46
C LYS A 144 -25.75 -22.46 2.25
N ILE A 145 -24.75 -21.70 1.78
CA ILE A 145 -24.81 -20.26 1.48
C ILE A 145 -25.41 -19.46 2.66
N ARG A 146 -24.94 -19.71 3.89
CA ARG A 146 -25.51 -19.10 5.10
C ARG A 146 -24.50 -18.89 6.22
N CYS A 147 -24.75 -17.91 7.09
CA CYS A 147 -24.13 -17.87 8.40
C CYS A 147 -24.68 -19.01 9.28
N ASN A 148 -23.85 -19.96 9.71
CA ASN A 148 -24.19 -20.92 10.78
C ASN A 148 -24.15 -20.26 12.17
N LYS A 149 -23.39 -19.16 12.32
CA LYS A 149 -23.37 -18.29 13.51
C LYS A 149 -23.27 -16.82 13.06
N SER A 150 -23.77 -15.89 13.86
CA SER A 150 -23.59 -14.45 13.61
C SER A 150 -22.39 -13.90 14.41
N PRO A 151 -21.64 -12.90 13.90
CA PRO A 151 -21.67 -12.37 12.54
C PRO A 151 -20.92 -13.27 11.54
N CYS A 152 -21.27 -13.16 10.25
CA CYS A 152 -20.42 -13.64 9.15
C CYS A 152 -20.38 -12.73 7.91
N GLY A 153 -21.15 -11.63 7.91
CA GLY A 153 -21.32 -10.73 6.77
C GLY A 153 -20.06 -9.95 6.41
N HIS A 154 -19.15 -9.70 7.37
CA HIS A 154 -17.92 -8.98 7.08
C HIS A 154 -16.93 -9.88 6.34
N TYR A 155 -16.80 -11.16 6.73
CA TYR A 155 -16.02 -12.15 5.98
C TYR A 155 -16.54 -12.26 4.54
N THR A 156 -17.84 -12.49 4.36
CA THR A 156 -18.41 -12.73 3.03
C THR A 156 -18.25 -11.51 2.11
N GLN A 157 -18.24 -10.29 2.65
CA GLN A 157 -17.92 -9.09 1.89
C GLN A 157 -16.41 -8.96 1.54
N VAL A 158 -15.49 -9.28 2.46
CA VAL A 158 -14.03 -9.27 2.17
C VAL A 158 -13.69 -10.19 0.99
N VAL A 159 -14.30 -11.37 0.95
CA VAL A 159 -14.07 -12.40 -0.09
C VAL A 159 -15.17 -12.47 -1.16
N TRP A 160 -15.95 -11.40 -1.35
CA TRP A 160 -16.98 -11.38 -2.40
C TRP A 160 -16.33 -11.26 -3.79
N ALA A 161 -16.45 -12.27 -4.64
CA ALA A 161 -15.74 -12.34 -5.93
C ALA A 161 -15.97 -11.10 -6.80
N GLU A 162 -17.22 -10.62 -6.89
CA GLU A 162 -17.57 -9.50 -7.77
C GLU A 162 -17.24 -8.11 -7.22
N SER A 163 -16.90 -7.95 -5.95
CA SER A 163 -16.49 -6.64 -5.41
C SER A 163 -15.06 -6.32 -5.86
N THR A 164 -14.92 -5.41 -6.82
CA THR A 164 -13.63 -5.04 -7.46
C THR A 164 -13.04 -3.72 -6.95
N ASN A 165 -13.83 -2.86 -6.33
CA ASN A 165 -13.40 -1.54 -5.89
C ASN A 165 -13.48 -1.44 -4.37
N LEU A 166 -12.40 -1.02 -3.74
CA LEU A 166 -12.28 -0.82 -2.30
C LEU A 166 -11.90 0.64 -2.00
N GLY A 167 -12.60 1.27 -1.07
CA GLY A 167 -12.16 2.54 -0.50
C GLY A 167 -12.44 2.60 0.99
N CYS A 168 -11.41 2.86 1.79
CA CYS A 168 -11.49 2.89 3.24
C CYS A 168 -11.07 4.23 3.85
N ALA A 169 -11.43 4.41 5.12
CA ALA A 169 -11.03 5.51 5.98
C ALA A 169 -10.71 5.03 7.41
N LEU A 170 -9.98 5.87 8.14
CA LEU A 170 -9.69 5.74 9.57
C LEU A 170 -9.86 7.12 10.19
N HIS A 171 -10.76 7.25 11.16
CA HIS A 171 -11.03 8.51 11.86
C HIS A 171 -10.89 8.35 13.38
N LYS A 172 -10.42 9.40 14.06
CA LYS A 172 -10.18 9.40 15.51
C LYS A 172 -11.30 10.13 16.23
N CYS A 173 -12.17 9.38 16.87
CA CYS A 173 -13.34 9.90 17.54
C CYS A 173 -13.05 10.29 18.98
N THR A 174 -13.37 11.54 19.34
CA THR A 174 -13.40 11.97 20.75
C THR A 174 -14.65 11.48 21.48
N ASN A 175 -15.74 11.23 20.74
CA ASN A 175 -17.04 10.81 21.26
C ASN A 175 -17.71 9.79 20.33
N LEU A 176 -17.05 8.65 20.13
CA LEU A 176 -17.58 7.48 19.42
C LEU A 176 -18.80 6.93 20.17
N ARG A 177 -19.88 6.67 19.43
CA ARG A 177 -21.05 5.93 19.92
C ARG A 177 -21.35 4.75 19.00
N ASP A 178 -22.18 3.85 19.50
CA ASP A 178 -22.75 2.73 18.78
C ASP A 178 -24.26 2.84 18.90
N SER A 179 -24.89 3.51 17.93
CA SER A 179 -26.34 3.68 17.92
C SER A 179 -27.09 2.39 17.62
N SER A 180 -26.40 1.34 17.11
CA SER A 180 -27.02 0.04 16.86
C SER A 180 -27.25 -0.75 18.16
N GLU A 181 -26.36 -0.58 19.14
CA GLU A 181 -26.49 -1.14 20.49
C GLU A 181 -26.96 -0.11 21.54
N ASN A 182 -27.29 1.12 21.13
CA ASN A 182 -27.62 2.26 22.01
C ASN A 182 -26.54 2.51 23.11
N ARG A 183 -25.25 2.42 22.73
CA ARG A 183 -24.11 2.37 23.64
C ARG A 183 -23.11 3.50 23.38
N GLN A 184 -22.72 4.21 24.44
CA GLN A 184 -21.65 5.22 24.38
C GLN A 184 -20.28 4.56 24.57
N ILE A 185 -19.30 4.88 23.70
CA ILE A 185 -17.94 4.31 23.77
C ILE A 185 -16.93 5.35 24.25
N GLY A 186 -17.08 6.62 23.86
CA GLY A 186 -16.17 7.69 24.24
C GLY A 186 -15.01 7.83 23.25
N LYS A 187 -13.76 7.82 23.72
CA LYS A 187 -12.60 7.95 22.81
C LYS A 187 -12.31 6.62 22.11
N GLY A 188 -12.13 6.66 20.80
CA GLY A 188 -11.79 5.48 20.00
C GLY A 188 -11.43 5.82 18.56
N GLU A 189 -10.97 4.81 17.83
CA GLU A 189 -10.65 4.89 16.41
C GLU A 189 -11.64 4.04 15.59
N TYR A 190 -12.13 4.62 14.49
CA TYR A 190 -13.20 4.06 13.67
C TYR A 190 -12.70 3.85 12.23
N ILE A 191 -12.75 2.60 11.77
CA ILE A 191 -12.49 2.20 10.38
C ILE A 191 -13.80 1.95 9.66
N VAL A 192 -13.92 2.53 8.47
CA VAL A 192 -14.99 2.29 7.50
C VAL A 192 -14.34 1.82 6.21
N CYS A 193 -14.79 0.71 5.63
CA CYS A 193 -14.41 0.27 4.29
C CYS A 193 -15.66 0.09 3.42
N ASN A 194 -15.69 0.75 2.27
CA ASN A 194 -16.75 0.66 1.27
C ASN A 194 -16.32 -0.22 0.08
N TYR A 195 -17.25 -1.02 -0.44
CA TYR A 195 -17.03 -2.02 -1.49
C TYR A 195 -17.97 -1.76 -2.68
N GLY A 196 -17.41 -1.74 -3.89
CA GLY A 196 -18.16 -1.56 -5.14
C GLY A 196 -17.83 -2.65 -6.17
N PRO A 197 -18.82 -3.29 -6.80
CA PRO A 197 -20.22 -3.42 -6.37
C PRO A 197 -20.36 -4.03 -4.96
N PRO A 198 -21.57 -4.01 -4.36
CA PRO A 198 -21.82 -4.68 -3.09
C PRO A 198 -21.63 -6.19 -3.17
N GLY A 199 -21.31 -6.80 -2.03
CA GLY A 199 -21.47 -8.22 -1.81
C GLY A 199 -22.77 -8.55 -1.09
N ASN A 200 -22.81 -9.77 -0.52
CA ASN A 200 -23.83 -10.25 0.42
C ASN A 200 -25.27 -10.30 -0.14
N TYR A 201 -25.42 -10.50 -1.46
CA TYR A 201 -26.72 -10.81 -2.05
C TYR A 201 -27.27 -12.14 -1.52
N ALA A 202 -28.54 -12.14 -1.11
CA ALA A 202 -29.21 -13.33 -0.59
C ALA A 202 -29.16 -14.49 -1.60
N ASN A 203 -29.02 -15.72 -1.09
CA ASN A 203 -28.97 -16.96 -1.87
C ASN A 203 -27.89 -17.01 -2.98
N THR A 204 -26.88 -16.13 -2.92
CA THR A 204 -25.80 -16.03 -3.91
C THR A 204 -24.49 -16.49 -3.29
N LYS A 205 -23.73 -17.33 -4.00
CA LYS A 205 -22.41 -17.78 -3.54
C LYS A 205 -21.41 -16.61 -3.53
N ILE A 206 -20.63 -16.50 -2.46
CA ILE A 206 -19.59 -15.47 -2.28
C ILE A 206 -18.52 -15.48 -3.37
N TYR A 207 -18.24 -16.65 -3.94
CA TYR A 207 -17.37 -16.90 -5.09
C TYR A 207 -17.73 -18.28 -5.67
N GLU A 208 -17.21 -18.62 -6.84
CA GLU A 208 -17.31 -19.98 -7.39
C GLU A 208 -16.09 -20.81 -6.97
N LYS A 209 -16.32 -21.99 -6.37
CA LYS A 209 -15.28 -22.86 -5.83
C LYS A 209 -14.42 -23.46 -6.96
N GLY A 210 -13.11 -23.54 -6.76
CA GLY A 210 -12.20 -24.21 -7.70
C GLY A 210 -10.73 -23.79 -7.54
N VAL A 211 -9.90 -24.21 -8.50
CA VAL A 211 -8.49 -23.81 -8.60
C VAL A 211 -8.41 -22.33 -8.99
N GLN A 212 -7.52 -21.55 -8.38
CA GLN A 212 -7.50 -20.11 -8.60
C GLN A 212 -7.30 -19.73 -10.07
N CYS A 213 -8.08 -18.75 -10.51
CA CYS A 213 -8.12 -18.22 -11.87
C CYS A 213 -8.57 -19.19 -13.00
N THR A 214 -9.01 -20.42 -12.72
CA THR A 214 -9.42 -21.34 -13.80
C THR A 214 -10.80 -21.02 -14.37
N GLY A 215 -11.55 -20.10 -13.75
CA GLY A 215 -12.84 -19.61 -14.21
C GLY A 215 -12.93 -18.09 -14.06
N CYS A 216 -11.91 -17.36 -14.50
CA CYS A 216 -11.96 -15.89 -14.50
C CYS A 216 -13.03 -15.36 -15.46
N PRO A 217 -13.78 -14.33 -15.07
CA PRO A 217 -14.83 -13.76 -15.91
C PRO A 217 -14.23 -12.98 -17.08
N SER A 218 -14.96 -12.89 -18.19
CA SER A 218 -14.48 -12.27 -19.44
C SER A 218 -14.04 -10.80 -19.30
N GLU A 219 -14.55 -10.06 -18.32
CA GLU A 219 -14.15 -8.68 -18.04
C GLU A 219 -12.85 -8.57 -17.20
N ALA A 220 -12.34 -9.68 -16.66
CA ALA A 220 -11.07 -9.75 -15.93
C ALA A 220 -10.39 -11.11 -16.16
N PRO A 221 -10.08 -11.49 -17.42
CA PRO A 221 -9.83 -12.88 -17.81
C PRO A 221 -8.43 -13.38 -17.42
N MET A 222 -7.53 -12.48 -17.03
CA MET A 222 -6.13 -12.80 -16.76
C MET A 222 -5.88 -13.09 -15.28
N CYS A 223 -4.97 -14.01 -14.98
CA CYS A 223 -4.57 -14.33 -13.62
C CYS A 223 -3.35 -13.52 -13.19
N ARG A 224 -3.49 -12.68 -12.16
CA ARG A 224 -2.38 -12.00 -11.46
C ARG A 224 -2.41 -12.36 -9.99
N LYS A 225 -1.31 -12.89 -9.45
CA LYS A 225 -1.16 -13.26 -8.02
C LYS A 225 -2.35 -14.08 -7.46
N LYS A 226 -2.87 -15.02 -8.26
CA LYS A 226 -4.05 -15.88 -7.99
C LYS A 226 -5.42 -15.17 -7.98
N LEU A 227 -5.51 -13.97 -8.54
CA LEU A 227 -6.73 -13.20 -8.70
C LEU A 227 -7.01 -12.91 -10.17
N CYS A 228 -8.29 -12.84 -10.52
CA CYS A 228 -8.77 -12.48 -11.85
C CYS A 228 -8.66 -10.96 -12.04
N SER A 229 -7.99 -10.54 -13.12
CA SER A 229 -7.44 -9.20 -13.31
C SER A 229 -7.56 -8.73 -14.76
N THR A 230 -7.55 -7.41 -14.96
CA THR A 230 -7.56 -6.73 -16.25
C THR A 230 -6.15 -6.44 -16.79
N CYS A 231 -5.11 -7.01 -16.15
CA CYS A 231 -3.72 -6.81 -16.53
C CYS A 231 -3.41 -7.29 -17.97
N LYS A 232 -2.43 -6.65 -18.62
CA LYS A 232 -1.89 -7.11 -19.91
C LYS A 232 -0.99 -8.33 -19.69
N SER A 233 -1.01 -9.27 -20.64
CA SER A 233 -0.21 -10.50 -20.60
C SER A 233 1.29 -10.22 -20.40
N GLY A 234 1.92 -10.97 -19.50
CA GLY A 234 3.32 -10.80 -19.10
C GLY A 234 3.73 -11.79 -18.01
N SER A 235 4.93 -11.65 -17.42
CA SER A 235 5.46 -12.60 -16.41
C SER A 235 4.51 -12.83 -15.23
N ASP A 236 3.87 -11.75 -14.77
CA ASP A 236 3.06 -11.74 -13.55
C ASP A 236 1.54 -11.84 -13.86
N CYS A 237 1.17 -11.94 -15.13
CA CYS A 237 -0.21 -11.85 -15.63
C CYS A 237 -0.42 -12.87 -16.75
N THR A 238 -1.06 -14.01 -16.43
CA THR A 238 -1.12 -15.18 -17.32
C THR A 238 -2.54 -15.72 -17.51
N CYS A 239 -2.81 -16.31 -18.67
CA CYS A 239 -4.13 -16.84 -19.00
C CYS A 239 -4.38 -18.25 -18.42
N LYS A 240 -5.03 -18.33 -17.26
CA LYS A 240 -5.31 -19.60 -16.55
C LYS A 240 -6.69 -20.22 -16.79
N ILE A 241 -7.55 -19.62 -17.63
CA ILE A 241 -8.89 -20.16 -17.94
C ILE A 241 -8.82 -21.64 -18.36
N PHE A 242 -9.73 -22.43 -17.79
CA PHE A 242 -9.99 -23.83 -18.14
C PHE A 242 -11.40 -23.92 -18.73
N CYS A 243 -11.54 -24.62 -19.85
CA CYS A 243 -12.83 -24.75 -20.54
C CYS A 243 -13.41 -26.15 -20.28
N ALA A 244 -14.40 -26.23 -19.40
CA ALA A 244 -15.09 -27.46 -19.06
C ALA A 244 -15.92 -28.01 -20.24
N ASN A 245 -16.31 -29.28 -20.14
CA ASN A 245 -17.23 -29.94 -21.08
C ASN A 245 -16.75 -29.89 -22.55
N CYS A 246 -15.44 -30.03 -22.75
CA CYS A 246 -14.75 -29.87 -24.05
C CYS A 246 -14.97 -28.50 -24.72
N GLY A 247 -15.17 -27.43 -23.94
CA GLY A 247 -15.11 -26.07 -24.45
C GLY A 247 -13.73 -25.73 -25.02
N GLU A 248 -13.68 -24.85 -26.01
CA GLU A 248 -12.44 -24.47 -26.70
C GLU A 248 -11.90 -23.14 -26.15
N LYS A 249 -10.59 -23.08 -25.88
CA LYS A 249 -9.95 -21.87 -25.34
C LYS A 249 -9.70 -20.83 -26.44
N LYS A 250 -10.22 -19.62 -26.24
CA LYS A 250 -10.03 -18.46 -27.13
C LYS A 250 -8.69 -17.78 -26.85
N SER A 251 -8.13 -17.14 -27.87
CA SER A 251 -6.95 -16.24 -27.75
C SER A 251 -7.18 -15.08 -26.77
N SER A 252 -8.42 -14.62 -26.62
CA SER A 252 -8.85 -13.60 -25.65
C SER A 252 -8.92 -14.08 -24.19
N CYS A 253 -8.41 -15.28 -23.89
CA CYS A 253 -8.47 -15.90 -22.56
C CYS A 253 -9.90 -16.16 -22.01
N GLY A 254 -10.84 -16.52 -22.89
CA GLY A 254 -12.14 -17.06 -22.50
C GLY A 254 -12.42 -18.41 -23.18
N CYS A 255 -13.63 -18.94 -23.04
CA CYS A 255 -14.02 -20.20 -23.67
C CYS A 255 -15.11 -20.04 -24.75
N THR A 256 -15.12 -20.94 -25.73
CA THR A 256 -16.24 -21.24 -26.64
C THR A 256 -16.90 -22.52 -26.13
N CYS A 257 -18.15 -22.45 -25.69
CA CYS A 257 -18.85 -23.60 -25.12
C CYS A 257 -19.49 -24.47 -26.19
N LYS A 258 -19.48 -25.79 -25.97
CA LYS A 258 -20.29 -26.73 -26.76
C LYS A 258 -21.78 -26.55 -26.43
N PRO A 259 -22.70 -26.92 -27.35
CA PRO A 259 -24.14 -26.89 -27.07
C PRO A 259 -24.50 -27.63 -25.78
N GLY A 260 -25.47 -27.10 -25.05
CA GLY A 260 -25.84 -27.56 -23.71
C GLY A 260 -25.05 -26.90 -22.56
N PHE A 261 -24.05 -26.04 -22.84
CA PHE A 261 -23.21 -25.41 -21.81
C PHE A 261 -23.06 -23.88 -21.99
N THR A 262 -22.72 -23.18 -20.89
CA THR A 262 -22.60 -21.71 -20.81
C THR A 262 -21.70 -21.27 -19.64
N GLY A 263 -21.47 -19.96 -19.51
CA GLY A 263 -20.54 -19.33 -18.56
C GLY A 263 -19.11 -19.20 -19.11
N ASP A 264 -18.29 -18.36 -18.47
CA ASP A 264 -16.93 -18.04 -18.95
C ASP A 264 -16.00 -19.25 -19.08
N ASP A 265 -16.24 -20.29 -18.27
CA ASP A 265 -15.50 -21.56 -18.22
C ASP A 265 -16.29 -22.77 -18.76
N CYS A 266 -17.47 -22.54 -19.32
CA CYS A 266 -18.39 -23.58 -19.84
C CYS A 266 -18.82 -24.64 -18.81
N ALA A 267 -18.69 -24.39 -17.49
CA ALA A 267 -19.07 -25.36 -16.47
C ALA A 267 -20.57 -25.40 -16.17
N LYS A 268 -21.35 -24.37 -16.56
CA LYS A 268 -22.79 -24.26 -16.30
C LYS A 268 -23.61 -24.83 -17.44
N GLU A 269 -24.74 -25.45 -17.14
CA GLU A 269 -25.68 -25.94 -18.17
C GLU A 269 -26.34 -24.75 -18.89
N CYS A 270 -26.54 -24.88 -20.19
CA CYS A 270 -27.36 -23.94 -20.97
C CYS A 270 -28.84 -24.24 -20.75
N LYS A 271 -29.48 -23.44 -19.88
CA LYS A 271 -30.92 -23.44 -19.63
C LYS A 271 -31.37 -22.10 -19.08
N ASP A 272 -32.67 -21.87 -19.11
CA ASP A 272 -33.28 -20.78 -18.38
C ASP A 272 -33.41 -21.14 -16.89
N TYR A 273 -32.98 -20.23 -16.03
CA TYR A 273 -32.87 -20.40 -14.57
C TYR A 273 -34.04 -19.79 -13.81
N ASP A 274 -34.84 -18.91 -14.43
CA ASP A 274 -36.02 -18.30 -13.83
C ASP A 274 -37.32 -18.84 -14.48
N SER A 275 -38.30 -19.20 -13.66
CA SER A 275 -39.59 -19.72 -14.12
C SER A 275 -40.43 -18.69 -14.91
N LYS A 276 -40.01 -17.42 -14.94
CA LYS A 276 -40.64 -16.32 -15.70
C LYS A 276 -40.07 -16.12 -17.12
N CYS A 277 -39.03 -16.85 -17.51
CA CYS A 277 -38.49 -16.79 -18.87
C CYS A 277 -39.57 -17.15 -19.91
N GLY A 278 -39.75 -16.30 -20.91
CA GLY A 278 -40.76 -16.43 -21.97
C GLY A 278 -42.18 -16.02 -21.59
N LYS A 279 -42.46 -15.64 -20.34
CA LYS A 279 -43.82 -15.37 -19.84
C LYS A 279 -44.15 -13.87 -19.79
N SER A 280 -45.46 -13.55 -19.82
CA SER A 280 -46.00 -12.24 -19.50
C SER A 280 -47.18 -12.41 -18.52
N PRO A 281 -47.18 -11.74 -17.34
CA PRO A 281 -46.10 -10.95 -16.78
C PRO A 281 -44.86 -11.81 -16.45
N GLY A 282 -43.67 -11.30 -16.79
CA GLY A 282 -42.43 -12.07 -16.70
C GLY A 282 -41.33 -11.50 -17.59
N TYR A 283 -40.55 -12.37 -18.25
CA TYR A 283 -39.49 -12.00 -19.17
C TYR A 283 -39.82 -12.48 -20.60
N PRO A 284 -40.70 -11.78 -21.35
CA PRO A 284 -40.93 -12.09 -22.76
C PRO A 284 -39.65 -11.90 -23.58
N LYS A 285 -39.57 -12.51 -24.77
CA LYS A 285 -38.35 -12.51 -25.61
C LYS A 285 -37.76 -11.12 -25.89
N GLY A 286 -38.60 -10.08 -26.00
CA GLY A 286 -38.14 -8.69 -26.17
C GLY A 286 -37.33 -8.15 -24.98
N SER A 287 -37.54 -8.66 -23.76
CA SER A 287 -36.80 -8.25 -22.56
C SER A 287 -35.31 -8.59 -22.62
N CYS A 288 -34.91 -9.56 -23.44
CA CYS A 288 -33.51 -9.93 -23.67
C CYS A 288 -32.64 -8.79 -24.20
N ASN A 289 -33.24 -7.76 -24.82
CA ASN A 289 -32.54 -6.60 -25.37
C ASN A 289 -32.98 -5.27 -24.72
N HIS A 290 -33.78 -5.30 -23.65
CA HIS A 290 -34.28 -4.09 -22.99
C HIS A 290 -33.17 -3.35 -22.25
N ALA A 291 -32.94 -2.07 -22.55
CA ALA A 291 -31.79 -1.29 -22.07
C ALA A 291 -31.53 -1.39 -20.55
N GLN A 292 -32.58 -1.38 -19.73
CA GLN A 292 -32.47 -1.45 -18.27
C GLN A 292 -32.38 -2.88 -17.70
N PHE A 293 -32.86 -3.90 -18.43
CA PHE A 293 -33.04 -5.26 -17.89
C PHE A 293 -32.25 -6.34 -18.62
N LYS A 294 -31.61 -6.00 -19.75
CA LYS A 294 -30.81 -6.91 -20.59
C LYS A 294 -29.92 -7.84 -19.76
N ASN A 295 -29.06 -7.29 -18.91
CA ASN A 295 -28.10 -8.10 -18.14
C ASN A 295 -28.79 -9.05 -17.14
N LEU A 296 -29.87 -8.59 -16.49
CA LEU A 296 -30.66 -9.42 -15.57
C LEU A 296 -31.36 -10.56 -16.32
N VAL A 297 -31.97 -10.27 -17.47
CA VAL A 297 -32.74 -11.22 -18.26
C VAL A 297 -31.80 -12.19 -18.99
N GLN A 298 -30.67 -11.74 -19.51
CA GLN A 298 -29.65 -12.59 -20.12
C GLN A 298 -28.99 -13.53 -19.11
N GLY A 299 -28.79 -13.10 -17.86
CA GLY A 299 -28.30 -13.97 -16.78
C GLY A 299 -29.32 -14.99 -16.27
N ARG A 300 -30.61 -14.62 -16.24
CA ARG A 300 -31.71 -15.51 -15.80
C ARG A 300 -32.25 -16.42 -16.90
N CYS A 301 -32.23 -15.96 -18.15
CA CYS A 301 -32.81 -16.61 -19.31
C CYS A 301 -31.81 -16.73 -20.48
N PRO A 302 -30.61 -17.29 -20.27
CA PRO A 302 -29.56 -17.31 -21.30
C PRO A 302 -29.94 -18.16 -22.53
N ALA A 303 -30.82 -19.16 -22.37
CA ALA A 303 -31.31 -19.96 -23.49
C ALA A 303 -32.35 -19.18 -24.31
N LEU A 304 -33.36 -18.57 -23.65
CA LEU A 304 -34.35 -17.69 -24.31
C LEU A 304 -33.68 -16.55 -25.09
N CYS A 305 -32.63 -15.96 -24.51
CA CYS A 305 -31.92 -14.84 -25.08
C CYS A 305 -30.82 -15.22 -26.10
N GLY A 306 -30.64 -16.51 -26.41
CA GLY A 306 -29.65 -16.97 -27.38
C GLY A 306 -28.19 -16.76 -26.95
N ILE A 307 -27.93 -16.57 -25.65
CA ILE A 307 -26.58 -16.44 -25.07
C ILE A 307 -25.86 -17.80 -25.08
N CYS A 308 -26.63 -18.89 -25.06
CA CYS A 308 -26.13 -20.24 -25.26
C CYS A 308 -27.13 -21.08 -26.06
N GLN A 309 -26.65 -22.14 -26.71
CA GLN A 309 -27.48 -23.08 -27.45
C GLN A 309 -27.89 -24.24 -26.55
N THR A 310 -29.19 -24.47 -26.39
CA THR A 310 -29.72 -25.66 -25.71
C THR A 310 -29.52 -26.91 -26.56
N GLY A 311 -29.23 -28.05 -25.93
CA GLY A 311 -29.01 -29.31 -26.62
C GLY A 311 -28.23 -30.31 -25.77
N LYS A 312 -28.07 -31.53 -26.29
CA LYS A 312 -27.18 -32.55 -25.70
C LYS A 312 -26.01 -32.77 -26.64
N THR A 313 -24.81 -32.33 -26.25
CA THR A 313 -23.55 -32.81 -26.83
C THR A 313 -23.06 -33.99 -25.99
N ASP A 314 -22.52 -35.04 -26.62
CA ASP A 314 -21.88 -36.11 -25.85
C ASP A 314 -20.58 -35.60 -25.24
N THR A 315 -20.60 -35.40 -23.93
CA THR A 315 -19.47 -34.94 -23.13
C THR A 315 -19.06 -35.95 -22.07
N LYS A 316 -19.42 -37.24 -22.23
CA LYS A 316 -19.07 -38.32 -21.27
C LYS A 316 -17.57 -38.40 -20.98
N ASN A 317 -16.75 -38.19 -22.00
CA ASN A 317 -15.29 -38.26 -21.93
C ASN A 317 -14.63 -36.87 -21.75
N CYS A 318 -15.41 -35.80 -21.53
CA CYS A 318 -14.89 -34.44 -21.42
C CYS A 318 -14.49 -34.08 -19.97
N PRO A 319 -13.33 -33.44 -19.76
CA PRO A 319 -12.98 -32.83 -18.48
C PRO A 319 -14.02 -31.79 -18.04
N LYS A 320 -14.55 -31.93 -16.81
CA LYS A 320 -15.53 -31.01 -16.21
C LYS A 320 -14.91 -29.98 -15.26
N GLU A 321 -13.77 -30.35 -14.68
CA GLU A 321 -12.94 -29.53 -13.81
C GLU A 321 -11.50 -29.57 -14.34
N PRO A 322 -10.68 -28.54 -14.07
CA PRO A 322 -9.26 -28.59 -14.40
C PRO A 322 -8.64 -29.84 -13.75
N PRO A 323 -7.59 -30.44 -14.37
CA PRO A 323 -6.78 -31.43 -13.67
C PRO A 323 -6.39 -30.86 -12.31
N LYS A 324 -6.58 -31.63 -11.25
CA LYS A 324 -6.05 -31.25 -9.95
C LYS A 324 -4.55 -31.05 -10.15
N GLU A 325 -4.05 -29.82 -9.98
CA GLU A 325 -2.61 -29.60 -9.88
C GLU A 325 -2.10 -30.59 -8.83
N ASN A 326 -0.96 -31.24 -9.07
CA ASN A 326 -0.30 -32.11 -8.09
C ASN A 326 0.33 -31.28 -6.95
N GLY A 327 -0.44 -30.34 -6.38
CA GLY A 327 -0.25 -29.88 -5.02
C GLY A 327 -0.75 -30.98 -4.09
N GLY A 328 0.18 -31.62 -3.38
CA GLY A 328 -0.08 -32.80 -2.56
C GLY A 328 -1.33 -32.66 -1.68
N GLY A 329 -2.32 -33.52 -1.94
CA GLY A 329 -3.54 -33.58 -1.17
C GLY A 329 -3.30 -34.19 0.21
N GLY A 330 -3.09 -33.34 1.21
CA GLY A 330 -3.05 -33.72 2.63
C GLY A 330 -4.44 -33.79 3.27
N GLY A 331 -5.31 -34.67 2.78
CA GLY A 331 -6.50 -35.08 3.51
C GLY A 331 -6.10 -36.02 4.66
N GLY A 332 -6.66 -35.82 5.86
CA GLY A 332 -6.13 -36.44 7.08
C GLY A 332 -6.22 -37.96 7.15
N GLY A 333 -5.11 -38.58 7.56
CA GLY A 333 -4.97 -39.97 7.98
C GLY A 333 -3.60 -40.10 8.66
N GLY A 334 -3.52 -40.66 9.87
CA GLY A 334 -2.32 -40.57 10.71
C GLY A 334 -1.13 -41.36 10.19
N GLY A 335 0.05 -40.73 10.14
CA GLY A 335 1.33 -41.38 9.81
C GLY A 335 2.43 -40.34 9.61
N GLY A 336 3.47 -40.36 10.45
CA GLY A 336 4.52 -39.33 10.44
C GLY A 336 5.50 -39.49 9.29
N GLY A 337 5.53 -38.53 8.36
CA GLY A 337 6.55 -38.40 7.31
C GLY A 337 6.95 -36.94 7.14
N GLY A 338 8.25 -36.63 7.28
CA GLY A 338 8.78 -35.28 7.15
C GLY A 338 8.90 -34.81 5.70
N ILE A 339 8.84 -33.49 5.48
CA ILE A 339 9.00 -32.89 4.15
C ILE A 339 10.47 -32.87 3.76
N ASP A 340 10.78 -33.40 2.59
CA ASP A 340 12.11 -33.27 2.00
C ASP A 340 12.37 -31.83 1.55
N CYS A 341 13.47 -31.27 2.04
CA CYS A 341 13.94 -29.92 1.72
C CYS A 341 15.32 -29.91 1.04
N SER A 342 15.80 -31.05 0.55
CA SER A 342 17.12 -31.22 -0.06
C SER A 342 17.36 -30.30 -1.26
N SER A 343 16.30 -29.95 -2.00
CA SER A 343 16.36 -29.04 -3.15
C SER A 343 16.24 -27.55 -2.80
N HIS A 344 16.00 -27.18 -1.54
CA HIS A 344 15.76 -25.79 -1.14
C HIS A 344 17.08 -25.05 -0.90
N SER A 345 17.44 -24.14 -1.81
CA SER A 345 18.74 -23.44 -1.76
C SER A 345 18.79 -22.31 -0.71
N CYS A 346 19.75 -22.42 0.20
CA CYS A 346 20.05 -21.42 1.22
C CYS A 346 21.45 -20.82 1.03
N LYS A 347 21.61 -19.53 1.31
CA LYS A 347 22.89 -18.80 1.19
C LYS A 347 23.65 -18.78 2.54
N ASN A 348 24.92 -18.40 2.48
CA ASN A 348 25.75 -18.07 3.66
C ASN A 348 25.79 -19.17 4.76
N GLY A 349 25.84 -20.43 4.34
CA GLY A 349 25.86 -21.59 5.25
C GLY A 349 24.53 -21.87 5.96
N GLY A 350 23.45 -21.20 5.59
CA GLY A 350 22.10 -21.54 6.06
C GLY A 350 21.71 -22.96 5.64
N LYS A 351 20.97 -23.67 6.50
CA LYS A 351 20.51 -25.03 6.24
C LYS A 351 19.02 -25.04 5.94
N ALA A 352 18.61 -25.72 4.88
CA ALA A 352 17.21 -25.96 4.60
C ALA A 352 16.60 -26.87 5.70
N ALA A 353 15.37 -26.56 6.11
CA ALA A 353 14.62 -27.36 7.06
C ALA A 353 13.11 -27.23 6.81
N ALA A 354 12.38 -28.31 7.07
CA ALA A 354 10.92 -28.26 7.10
C ALA A 354 10.42 -27.41 8.29
N SER A 355 9.37 -26.63 8.06
CA SER A 355 8.63 -25.87 9.08
C SER A 355 7.15 -25.80 8.68
N GLY A 356 6.31 -26.59 9.34
CA GLY A 356 4.96 -26.86 8.85
C GLY A 356 5.01 -27.49 7.46
N ASN A 357 4.16 -27.04 6.54
CA ASN A 357 4.12 -27.56 5.16
C ASN A 357 5.05 -26.82 4.17
N LYS A 358 6.18 -26.29 4.62
CA LYS A 358 7.12 -25.48 3.80
C LYS A 358 8.58 -25.72 4.18
N CYS A 359 9.47 -25.63 3.21
CA CYS A 359 10.90 -25.51 3.45
C CYS A 359 11.28 -24.06 3.76
N ILE A 360 12.13 -23.88 4.77
CA ILE A 360 12.69 -22.60 5.18
C ILE A 360 14.21 -22.72 5.36
N CYS A 361 14.93 -21.62 5.23
CA CYS A 361 16.34 -21.57 5.57
C CYS A 361 16.57 -21.21 7.05
N LYS A 362 17.17 -22.13 7.81
CA LYS A 362 17.72 -21.85 9.14
C LYS A 362 19.08 -21.18 8.97
N CYS A 363 19.14 -19.87 9.22
CA CYS A 363 20.33 -19.07 9.00
C CYS A 363 21.38 -19.25 10.11
N THR A 364 22.65 -19.10 9.72
CA THR A 364 23.76 -18.92 10.67
C THR A 364 23.63 -17.57 11.38
N ALA A 365 24.23 -17.43 12.58
CA ALA A 365 23.95 -16.31 13.48
C ALA A 365 24.09 -14.91 12.85
N ASN A 366 25.01 -14.73 11.90
CA ASN A 366 25.28 -13.43 11.25
C ASN A 366 24.32 -13.08 10.10
N TYR A 367 23.41 -13.98 9.72
CA TYR A 367 22.55 -13.82 8.55
C TYR A 367 21.05 -14.03 8.85
N TYR A 368 20.19 -13.54 7.96
CA TYR A 368 18.73 -13.61 8.08
C TYR A 368 18.02 -13.49 6.71
N GLY A 369 16.68 -13.51 6.74
CA GLY A 369 15.82 -13.44 5.57
C GLY A 369 15.49 -14.81 4.97
N LYS A 370 14.51 -14.85 4.07
CA LYS A 370 13.90 -16.09 3.53
C LYS A 370 14.92 -17.09 2.95
N THR A 371 16.06 -16.60 2.42
CA THR A 371 17.17 -17.37 1.82
C THR A 371 18.50 -17.29 2.58
N CYS A 372 18.55 -16.64 3.75
CA CYS A 372 19.77 -16.30 4.49
C CYS A 372 20.79 -15.41 3.74
N ALA A 373 20.36 -14.70 2.69
CA ALA A 373 21.22 -13.79 1.94
C ALA A 373 21.66 -12.55 2.76
N LYS A 374 20.81 -12.06 3.67
CA LYS A 374 20.98 -10.74 4.31
C LYS A 374 21.91 -10.81 5.51
N SER A 375 22.85 -9.86 5.62
CA SER A 375 23.80 -9.77 6.73
C SER A 375 23.30 -8.86 7.85
N ARG A 376 23.40 -9.33 9.11
CA ARG A 376 23.09 -8.57 10.32
C ARG A 376 24.11 -7.49 10.65
N GLU A 377 25.36 -7.68 10.24
CA GLU A 377 26.40 -6.66 10.40
C GLU A 377 26.01 -5.38 9.64
N LYS A 378 25.44 -5.54 8.44
CA LYS A 378 24.95 -4.44 7.59
C LYS A 378 23.77 -3.69 8.18
N LEU A 379 22.94 -4.32 9.02
CA LEU A 379 21.87 -3.62 9.74
C LEU A 379 22.42 -2.56 10.72
N LYS A 380 23.60 -2.80 11.31
CA LYS A 380 24.19 -1.92 12.34
C LYS A 380 24.83 -0.65 11.76
N VAL A 381 25.12 -0.63 10.47
CA VAL A 381 25.86 0.46 9.78
C VAL A 381 25.14 1.04 8.58
N GLY A 382 24.20 0.30 8.00
CA GLY A 382 23.48 0.70 6.80
C GLY A 382 22.15 1.40 7.07
N ILE A 383 21.66 2.13 6.08
CA ILE A 383 20.38 2.85 6.11
C ILE A 383 19.42 2.25 5.07
N ARG A 384 18.12 2.23 5.36
CA ARG A 384 17.10 1.84 4.39
C ARG A 384 16.66 3.01 3.54
N LEU A 385 16.60 2.79 2.23
CA LEU A 385 15.85 3.63 1.29
C LEU A 385 14.64 2.84 0.81
N TYR A 386 13.45 3.41 0.98
CA TYR A 386 12.22 2.91 0.39
C TYR A 386 11.93 3.74 -0.87
N MET A 387 11.78 3.09 -2.01
CA MET A 387 11.48 3.77 -3.26
C MET A 387 10.24 3.19 -3.91
N ARG A 388 9.35 4.08 -4.36
CA ARG A 388 8.16 3.72 -5.12
C ARG A 388 8.55 3.49 -6.58
N THR A 389 8.75 2.22 -6.93
CA THR A 389 9.20 1.72 -8.24
C THR A 389 9.11 0.18 -8.27
N SER A 390 9.42 -0.44 -9.42
CA SER A 390 9.56 -1.90 -9.54
C SER A 390 11.01 -2.35 -9.30
N LEU A 391 11.19 -3.58 -8.82
CA LEU A 391 12.52 -4.17 -8.61
C LEU A 391 13.38 -4.18 -9.88
N SER A 392 12.75 -4.39 -11.04
CA SER A 392 13.37 -4.39 -12.37
C SER A 392 14.00 -3.06 -12.79
N LYS A 393 13.61 -1.94 -12.17
CA LYS A 393 14.21 -0.61 -12.46
C LYS A 393 15.42 -0.31 -11.57
N TRP A 394 15.73 -1.13 -10.56
CA TRP A 394 16.71 -0.79 -9.54
C TRP A 394 18.09 -0.45 -10.09
N ASP A 395 18.65 -1.25 -11.00
CA ASP A 395 20.03 -1.03 -11.46
C ASP A 395 20.21 0.31 -12.20
N GLN A 396 19.17 0.75 -12.92
CA GLN A 396 19.14 2.07 -13.57
C GLN A 396 19.07 3.19 -12.51
N ILE A 397 18.15 3.07 -11.55
CA ILE A 397 17.98 4.08 -10.49
C ILE A 397 19.23 4.16 -9.63
N TRP A 398 19.80 3.03 -9.26
CA TRP A 398 21.00 2.95 -8.44
C TRP A 398 22.18 3.57 -9.16
N THR A 399 22.36 3.28 -10.45
CA THR A 399 23.39 3.94 -11.28
C THR A 399 23.24 5.46 -11.28
N ALA A 400 22.00 5.97 -11.37
CA ALA A 400 21.73 7.40 -11.38
C ALA A 400 21.93 8.10 -10.01
N ILE A 401 21.41 7.53 -8.92
CA ILE A 401 21.45 8.19 -7.58
C ILE A 401 22.76 7.97 -6.82
N LYS A 402 23.48 6.87 -7.08
CA LYS A 402 24.70 6.49 -6.33
C LYS A 402 25.79 7.57 -6.34
N PRO A 403 26.08 8.29 -7.45
CA PRO A 403 26.99 9.43 -7.44
C PRO A 403 26.52 10.59 -6.55
N LYS A 404 25.20 10.89 -6.53
CA LYS A 404 24.62 11.97 -5.71
C LYS A 404 24.77 11.67 -4.22
N VAL A 405 24.47 10.44 -3.81
CA VAL A 405 24.64 10.00 -2.41
C VAL A 405 26.11 10.06 -1.99
N ALA A 406 27.04 9.61 -2.83
CA ALA A 406 28.48 9.70 -2.56
C ALA A 406 28.99 11.16 -2.43
N ALA A 407 28.50 12.06 -3.29
CA ALA A 407 28.77 13.48 -3.20
C ALA A 407 28.19 14.11 -1.92
N ALA A 408 26.96 13.77 -1.56
CA ALA A 408 26.29 14.24 -0.35
C ALA A 408 27.05 13.84 0.94
N ILE A 409 27.47 12.58 1.03
CA ILE A 409 28.34 12.08 2.13
C ILE A 409 29.63 12.92 2.19
N SER A 410 30.28 13.16 1.05
CA SER A 410 31.50 13.97 1.00
C SER A 410 31.27 15.42 1.40
N ARG A 411 30.15 16.05 0.99
CA ARG A 411 29.76 17.40 1.45
C ARG A 411 29.54 17.44 2.96
N LEU A 412 28.81 16.48 3.52
CA LEU A 412 28.52 16.42 4.96
C LEU A 412 29.80 16.23 5.78
N CYS A 413 30.66 15.28 5.39
CA CYS A 413 31.91 14.98 6.11
C CYS A 413 32.94 16.12 6.10
N ARG A 414 32.81 17.11 5.21
CA ARG A 414 33.62 18.34 5.22
C ARG A 414 33.14 19.39 6.22
N LYS A 415 31.91 19.30 6.73
CA LYS A 415 31.40 20.24 7.74
C LYS A 415 32.08 19.97 9.08
N THR A 416 32.60 21.00 9.75
CA THR A 416 33.31 20.94 11.04
C THR A 416 32.58 20.10 12.10
N LYS A 417 31.24 20.20 12.18
CA LYS A 417 30.37 19.41 13.07
C LYS A 417 30.40 17.90 12.79
N TYR A 418 30.54 17.48 11.54
CA TYR A 418 30.44 16.09 11.10
C TYR A 418 31.80 15.43 10.84
N PHE A 419 32.86 16.23 10.66
CA PHE A 419 34.21 15.75 10.37
C PHE A 419 34.71 14.70 11.37
N SER A 420 34.48 14.90 12.68
CA SER A 420 34.89 13.96 13.74
C SER A 420 34.10 12.64 13.73
N HIS A 421 32.89 12.62 13.17
CA HIS A 421 32.10 11.41 12.96
C HIS A 421 32.56 10.63 11.71
N CYS A 422 33.09 11.32 10.69
CA CYS A 422 33.63 10.70 9.47
C CYS A 422 35.10 10.28 9.59
N CYS A 423 35.92 11.06 10.27
CA CYS A 423 37.34 10.80 10.57
C CYS A 423 37.52 10.72 12.10
N LYS A 424 37.14 9.57 12.68
CA LYS A 424 37.15 9.29 14.12
C LYS A 424 38.50 9.67 14.76
N GLY A 425 38.47 10.59 15.74
CA GLY A 425 39.67 11.04 16.46
C GLY A 425 40.59 12.00 15.71
N LYS A 426 40.13 12.63 14.61
CA LYS A 426 40.87 13.67 13.87
C LYS A 426 40.21 15.05 14.02
N LYS A 427 41.00 16.11 13.83
CA LYS A 427 40.53 17.51 13.74
C LYS A 427 40.54 17.97 12.27
N PRO A 428 39.59 18.83 11.85
CA PRO A 428 39.59 19.42 10.51
C PRO A 428 40.81 20.33 10.29
N LYS A 429 41.29 20.43 9.04
CA LYS A 429 42.44 21.26 8.64
C LYS A 429 42.06 22.72 8.27
N GLY A 430 40.89 23.19 8.68
CA GLY A 430 40.33 24.48 8.27
C GLY A 430 39.39 24.36 7.06
N GLU A 431 38.46 25.31 6.91
CA GLU A 431 37.33 25.18 5.95
C GLU A 431 37.76 25.25 4.48
N SER A 432 38.79 26.05 4.17
CA SER A 432 39.34 26.20 2.82
C SER A 432 40.03 24.93 2.30
N GLU A 433 40.84 24.27 3.13
CA GLU A 433 41.52 23.02 2.77
C GLU A 433 40.54 21.84 2.58
N LEU A 434 39.43 21.84 3.32
CA LEU A 434 38.46 20.74 3.25
C LEU A 434 37.66 20.75 1.96
N ALA A 435 37.28 21.92 1.44
CA ALA A 435 36.30 22.08 0.35
C ALA A 435 36.62 21.24 -0.91
N ALA A 436 37.90 21.14 -1.27
CA ALA A 436 38.38 20.44 -2.47
C ALA A 436 38.45 18.90 -2.33
N LEU A 437 38.43 18.36 -1.11
CA LEU A 437 38.77 16.95 -0.88
C LEU A 437 37.56 16.01 -0.98
N GLN A 438 37.74 14.83 -1.58
CA GLN A 438 36.71 13.81 -1.70
C GLN A 438 36.84 12.75 -0.60
N TYR A 439 35.80 12.61 0.24
CA TYR A 439 35.79 11.61 1.31
C TYR A 439 35.51 10.20 0.78
N LEU A 440 34.53 10.11 -0.12
CA LEU A 440 34.01 8.85 -0.62
C LEU A 440 33.63 8.96 -2.10
N THR A 441 34.03 7.96 -2.88
CA THR A 441 33.63 7.75 -4.28
C THR A 441 32.39 6.86 -4.35
N SER A 442 31.68 6.90 -5.48
CA SER A 442 30.53 6.01 -5.74
C SER A 442 30.87 4.53 -5.51
N ASN A 443 32.06 4.07 -5.92
CA ASN A 443 32.49 2.67 -5.80
C ASN A 443 32.54 2.13 -4.36
N GLN A 444 32.60 3.02 -3.37
CA GLN A 444 32.66 2.69 -1.94
C GLN A 444 31.28 2.70 -1.26
N LEU A 445 30.23 3.01 -2.03
CA LEU A 445 28.84 2.92 -1.63
C LEU A 445 28.22 1.65 -2.23
N GLU A 446 27.74 0.77 -1.36
CA GLU A 446 27.29 -0.58 -1.68
C GLU A 446 25.85 -0.81 -1.18
N VAL A 447 25.16 -1.77 -1.80
CA VAL A 447 23.86 -2.28 -1.36
C VAL A 447 24.12 -3.64 -0.71
N ALA A 448 23.47 -3.93 0.42
CA ALA A 448 23.65 -5.21 1.12
C ALA A 448 23.02 -6.39 0.39
N ASP A 449 23.65 -7.56 0.49
CA ASP A 449 23.15 -8.81 -0.10
C ASP A 449 21.70 -9.11 0.33
N GLY A 450 20.89 -9.57 -0.62
CA GLY A 450 19.44 -9.76 -0.42
C GLY A 450 18.62 -8.46 -0.42
N TYR A 451 19.22 -7.35 -0.89
CA TYR A 451 18.56 -6.10 -1.23
C TYR A 451 18.95 -5.66 -2.66
N PRO A 452 18.13 -4.85 -3.35
CA PRO A 452 16.78 -4.45 -2.97
C PRO A 452 15.81 -5.63 -2.89
N GLU A 453 14.67 -5.42 -2.25
CA GLU A 453 13.54 -6.35 -2.26
C GLU A 453 12.22 -5.59 -2.33
N GLU A 454 11.16 -6.23 -2.84
CA GLU A 454 9.79 -5.72 -2.66
C GLU A 454 9.41 -5.72 -1.18
N VAL A 455 8.72 -4.67 -0.74
CA VAL A 455 8.24 -4.58 0.63
C VAL A 455 6.91 -5.32 0.77
N GLU A 456 6.91 -6.40 1.55
CA GLU A 456 5.73 -7.18 1.88
C GLU A 456 4.63 -6.26 2.44
N GLY A 457 3.48 -6.19 1.75
CA GLY A 457 2.37 -5.27 2.06
C GLY A 457 2.38 -3.89 1.35
N ARG A 458 3.46 -3.49 0.65
CA ARG A 458 3.55 -2.23 -0.13
C ARG A 458 3.86 -2.51 -1.61
N THR A 459 2.85 -2.92 -2.37
CA THR A 459 2.93 -3.09 -3.85
C THR A 459 3.54 -1.86 -4.54
N GLY A 460 4.54 -2.08 -5.39
CA GLY A 460 5.23 -1.00 -6.11
C GLY A 460 6.17 -0.17 -5.22
N VAL A 461 6.56 -0.69 -4.04
CA VAL A 461 7.63 -0.14 -3.21
C VAL A 461 8.70 -1.20 -3.01
N ILE A 462 9.93 -0.85 -3.35
CA ILE A 462 11.12 -1.63 -3.01
C ILE A 462 11.85 -0.97 -1.85
N ARG A 463 12.57 -1.75 -1.06
CA ARG A 463 13.54 -1.24 -0.09
C ARG A 463 14.95 -1.73 -0.41
N ALA A 464 15.92 -0.84 -0.28
CA ALA A 464 17.35 -1.15 -0.37
C ALA A 464 18.04 -0.82 0.96
N LEU A 465 19.04 -1.61 1.35
CA LEU A 465 19.89 -1.33 2.52
C LEU A 465 21.28 -0.89 2.03
N LEU A 466 21.57 0.40 2.17
CA LEU A 466 22.81 1.01 1.70
C LEU A 466 23.83 1.09 2.83
N TYR A 467 25.11 0.87 2.52
CA TYR A 467 26.21 1.16 3.43
C TYR A 467 27.43 1.68 2.67
N ALA A 468 28.32 2.36 3.39
CA ALA A 468 29.54 2.93 2.84
C ALA A 468 30.80 2.35 3.52
N ARG A 469 31.85 2.10 2.74
CA ARG A 469 33.21 1.74 3.20
C ARG A 469 34.22 2.82 2.77
N PRO A 470 34.39 3.90 3.55
CA PRO A 470 35.33 4.96 3.24
C PRO A 470 36.77 4.44 3.13
N ASN A 471 37.58 5.07 2.29
CA ASN A 471 39.03 4.84 2.31
C ASN A 471 39.61 5.80 3.35
N PHE A 472 39.79 5.32 4.57
CA PHE A 472 40.34 6.11 5.68
C PHE A 472 41.80 6.54 5.48
N GLN A 473 42.46 6.16 4.38
CA GLN A 473 43.76 6.66 3.94
C GLN A 473 43.68 7.84 2.96
N ASN A 474 42.48 8.35 2.65
CA ASN A 474 42.28 9.56 1.84
C ASN A 474 42.84 10.83 2.51
N ASP A 475 43.04 11.90 1.74
CA ASP A 475 43.66 13.17 2.21
C ASP A 475 42.86 13.90 3.32
N LEU A 476 41.59 13.54 3.51
CA LEU A 476 40.72 14.02 4.58
C LEU A 476 41.03 13.40 5.94
N CYS A 477 41.15 12.07 6.00
CA CYS A 477 41.43 11.36 7.25
C CYS A 477 42.94 11.06 7.47
N SER A 478 43.79 11.23 6.45
CA SER A 478 45.21 10.88 6.52
C SER A 478 46.10 11.95 7.18
N LYS A 479 46.64 11.57 8.34
CA LYS A 479 48.09 11.43 8.62
C LYS A 479 48.28 10.89 10.05
N GLY A 480 49.42 10.23 10.28
CA GLY A 480 49.71 9.44 11.49
C GLY A 480 49.45 7.95 11.28
N SER A 481 50.45 7.26 10.74
CA SER A 481 50.45 5.81 10.54
C SER A 481 50.62 5.04 11.85
N THR A 482 49.96 3.90 12.00
CA THR A 482 50.67 2.68 12.41
C THR A 482 49.91 1.41 12.00
N SER A 483 50.69 0.42 11.57
CA SER A 483 50.25 -0.86 11.02
C SER A 483 49.46 -1.73 12.01
N LYS A 484 48.42 -2.42 11.53
CA LYS A 484 48.38 -3.89 11.41
C LYS A 484 47.09 -4.34 10.72
N ARG A 485 47.14 -5.45 9.98
CA ARG A 485 46.03 -6.06 9.22
C ARG A 485 44.98 -6.64 10.19
N LYS A 486 44.16 -5.77 10.79
CA LYS A 486 43.11 -6.15 11.74
C LYS A 486 41.96 -6.87 11.02
N LYS A 487 41.30 -7.76 11.77
CA LYS A 487 40.02 -8.40 11.42
C LYS A 487 39.01 -7.27 11.11
N ARG A 488 38.25 -7.37 10.02
CA ARG A 488 37.25 -6.34 9.60
C ARG A 488 36.40 -5.92 10.81
N SER A 489 36.42 -4.63 11.13
CA SER A 489 35.69 -4.04 12.26
C SER A 489 34.45 -3.30 11.78
N LEU A 490 33.49 -3.10 12.69
CA LEU A 490 32.40 -2.15 12.47
C LEU A 490 32.90 -0.71 12.27
N ASP A 491 34.11 -0.39 12.76
CA ASP A 491 34.80 0.89 12.51
C ASP A 491 35.22 1.09 11.03
N ASP A 492 35.22 0.03 10.19
CA ASP A 492 35.57 0.13 8.77
C ASP A 492 34.40 0.67 7.90
N PHE A 493 33.27 1.04 8.53
CA PHE A 493 32.07 1.56 7.87
C PHE A 493 31.78 3.01 8.28
N LEU A 494 31.13 3.74 7.38
CA LEU A 494 30.57 5.05 7.72
C LEU A 494 29.45 4.89 8.78
N PRO A 495 29.42 5.69 9.85
CA PRO A 495 28.34 5.63 10.83
C PRO A 495 26.97 5.92 10.23
N GLN A 496 25.97 5.15 10.67
CA GLN A 496 24.59 5.19 10.14
C GLN A 496 23.93 6.57 10.23
N ASN A 497 24.25 7.37 11.26
CA ASN A 497 23.73 8.74 11.41
C ASN A 497 24.32 9.71 10.37
N VAL A 498 25.60 9.55 10.00
CA VAL A 498 26.23 10.35 8.94
C VAL A 498 25.59 10.00 7.58
N LEU A 499 25.35 8.70 7.34
CA LEU A 499 24.72 8.23 6.12
C LEU A 499 23.26 8.71 6.00
N GLU A 500 22.51 8.67 7.10
CA GLU A 500 21.14 9.18 7.18
C GLU A 500 21.06 10.69 6.91
N ASP A 501 21.86 11.50 7.63
CA ASP A 501 21.85 12.96 7.51
C ASP A 501 22.26 13.40 6.10
N ALA A 502 23.26 12.73 5.49
CA ALA A 502 23.72 13.05 4.14
C ALA A 502 22.63 12.82 3.08
N ILE A 503 21.88 11.72 3.20
CA ILE A 503 20.79 11.40 2.27
C ILE A 503 19.58 12.30 2.52
N LYS A 504 19.28 12.67 3.76
CA LYS A 504 18.23 13.66 4.07
C LYS A 504 18.56 15.03 3.49
N GLU A 505 19.81 15.48 3.60
CA GLU A 505 20.27 16.76 3.04
C GLU A 505 20.19 16.76 1.50
N ALA A 506 20.53 15.64 0.85
CA ALA A 506 20.46 15.49 -0.60
C ALA A 506 19.12 14.92 -1.12
N LYS A 507 18.05 14.91 -0.31
CA LYS A 507 16.80 14.24 -0.65
C LYS A 507 16.22 14.72 -1.99
N SER A 508 16.19 16.04 -2.22
CA SER A 508 15.66 16.63 -3.46
C SER A 508 16.50 16.30 -4.69
N GLU A 509 17.84 16.31 -4.58
CA GLU A 509 18.76 15.87 -5.65
C GLU A 509 18.49 14.41 -6.03
N ILE A 510 18.32 13.54 -5.02
CA ILE A 510 18.07 12.10 -5.21
C ILE A 510 16.68 11.86 -5.84
N GLU A 511 15.65 12.54 -5.36
CA GLU A 511 14.29 12.45 -5.92
C GLU A 511 14.22 12.95 -7.37
N THR A 512 14.90 14.05 -7.69
CA THR A 512 14.97 14.59 -9.05
C THR A 512 15.65 13.60 -9.99
N GLU A 513 16.79 13.05 -9.60
CA GLU A 513 17.56 12.11 -10.41
C GLU A 513 16.82 10.76 -10.61
N ALA A 514 16.22 10.21 -9.54
CA ALA A 514 15.43 8.98 -9.58
C ALA A 514 14.15 9.12 -10.44
N LYS A 515 13.50 10.29 -10.39
CA LYS A 515 12.35 10.61 -11.24
C LYS A 515 12.76 10.74 -12.70
N ASN A 516 13.81 11.51 -12.98
CA ASN A 516 14.27 11.79 -14.35
C ASN A 516 14.77 10.53 -15.08
N CYS A 517 15.51 9.65 -14.41
CA CYS A 517 16.02 8.44 -15.06
C CYS A 517 14.93 7.39 -15.31
N CYS A 518 13.98 7.28 -14.37
CA CYS A 518 13.33 6.00 -14.14
C CYS A 518 11.89 6.10 -13.62
N ASP A 519 11.34 7.30 -13.46
CA ASP A 519 10.04 7.57 -12.82
C ASP A 519 9.90 6.89 -11.44
N ALA A 520 10.92 7.07 -10.59
CA ALA A 520 10.97 6.54 -9.24
C ALA A 520 10.94 7.66 -8.19
N VAL A 521 10.27 7.40 -7.05
CA VAL A 521 10.14 8.38 -5.95
C VAL A 521 10.74 7.80 -4.67
N LEU A 522 11.57 8.59 -3.97
CA LEU A 522 12.08 8.23 -2.64
C LEU A 522 10.99 8.45 -1.58
N ASP A 523 10.39 7.36 -1.12
CA ASP A 523 9.21 7.36 -0.25
C ASP A 523 9.62 7.62 1.22
N GLU A 524 10.68 6.98 1.69
CA GLU A 524 11.06 6.95 3.11
C GLU A 524 12.55 6.58 3.31
N ILE A 525 13.16 7.10 4.39
CA ILE A 525 14.54 6.80 4.83
C ILE A 525 14.47 6.33 6.29
N GLU A 526 15.00 5.15 6.61
CA GLU A 526 14.80 4.50 7.93
C GLU A 526 16.11 3.87 8.45
N LYS A 527 16.35 3.95 9.76
CA LYS A 527 17.36 3.10 10.44
C LYS A 527 16.75 1.72 10.73
N PRO A 528 17.25 0.63 10.12
CA PRO A 528 16.77 -0.72 10.47
C PRO A 528 17.01 -1.07 11.95
N ASP A 529 16.13 -1.91 12.51
CA ASP A 529 16.32 -2.52 13.83
C ASP A 529 17.55 -3.47 13.81
N PRO A 530 18.57 -3.24 14.65
CA PRO A 530 19.74 -4.11 14.73
C PRO A 530 19.45 -5.55 15.19
N ASN A 531 18.25 -5.81 15.73
CA ASN A 531 17.78 -7.13 16.19
C ASN A 531 16.91 -7.87 15.16
N GLU A 532 16.61 -7.26 14.00
CA GLU A 532 15.65 -7.77 13.03
C GLU A 532 15.92 -9.23 12.64
N GLY A 533 14.90 -10.10 12.77
CA GLY A 533 14.99 -11.50 12.40
C GLY A 533 15.79 -12.39 13.37
N LEU A 534 16.12 -11.91 14.58
CA LEU A 534 16.36 -12.82 15.71
C LEU A 534 15.04 -13.48 16.10
N GLY A 535 15.05 -14.79 16.34
CA GLY A 535 13.85 -15.55 16.71
C GLY A 535 13.15 -14.94 17.93
N SER A 536 11.83 -14.87 17.88
CA SER A 536 10.98 -14.11 18.80
C SER A 536 11.32 -14.28 20.29
N LYS A 537 11.75 -13.17 20.92
CA LYS A 537 11.04 -12.72 22.12
C LYS A 537 10.07 -11.62 21.68
N ALA A 538 8.85 -11.65 22.18
CA ALA A 538 7.89 -10.56 21.94
C ALA A 538 8.53 -9.22 22.40
N PRO A 539 8.34 -8.12 21.66
CA PRO A 539 8.88 -6.83 22.07
C PRO A 539 8.16 -6.36 23.33
N THR A 540 8.78 -6.59 24.49
CA THR A 540 8.46 -5.82 25.70
C THR A 540 8.76 -4.36 25.38
N MET A 541 7.71 -3.56 25.25
CA MET A 541 7.77 -2.14 24.95
C MET A 541 8.57 -1.42 26.05
N LYS A 542 9.88 -1.23 25.84
CA LYS A 542 10.66 -0.29 26.64
C LYS A 542 10.34 1.11 26.13
N PHE A 543 9.39 1.75 26.79
CA PHE A 543 9.22 3.20 26.72
C PHE A 543 10.51 3.88 27.20
N SER A 544 11.40 4.21 26.27
CA SER A 544 12.39 5.25 26.51
C SER A 544 11.65 6.59 26.51
N ILE A 545 11.19 6.99 27.69
CA ILE A 545 10.64 8.33 27.92
C ILE A 545 11.77 9.31 27.63
N VAL A 546 11.65 10.10 26.57
CA VAL A 546 12.49 11.28 26.36
C VAL A 546 12.00 12.34 27.33
N VAL A 547 12.44 12.25 28.59
CA VAL A 547 12.38 13.36 29.54
C VAL A 547 13.43 14.37 29.10
N GLY A 548 13.00 15.39 28.39
CA GLY A 548 13.87 16.45 27.91
C GLY A 548 13.04 17.57 27.28
N LEU A 549 13.18 18.78 27.84
CA LEU A 549 12.51 20.03 27.41
C LEU A 549 11.04 20.22 27.83
N LEU A 550 10.76 20.13 29.14
CA LEU A 550 9.78 21.03 29.77
C LEU A 550 10.12 21.29 31.26
N SER A 551 11.14 22.12 31.50
CA SER A 551 11.50 22.61 32.85
C SER A 551 12.15 24.00 32.82
N ILE A 552 11.62 24.87 31.96
CA ILE A 552 11.70 26.34 32.06
C ILE A 552 10.26 26.82 31.76
N PHE A 553 9.80 27.88 32.43
CA PHE A 553 8.40 28.38 32.45
C PHE A 553 7.38 27.66 33.36
N ILE A 554 7.71 27.45 34.65
CA ILE A 554 6.80 27.83 35.75
C ILE A 554 7.64 28.44 36.90
N SER A 555 7.98 29.71 36.76
CA SER A 555 8.38 30.65 37.82
C SER A 555 8.39 32.04 37.18
N LEU A 556 7.86 33.06 37.88
CA LEU A 556 7.47 34.37 37.35
C LEU A 556 6.29 34.35 36.34
N ILE A 557 5.05 34.25 36.86
CA ILE A 557 4.09 35.36 36.76
C ILE A 557 3.37 35.46 38.13
N CYS A 558 4.00 36.20 39.05
CA CYS A 558 3.36 36.83 40.20
C CYS A 558 4.01 38.21 40.39
N LEU A 559 3.87 39.03 39.34
CA LEU A 559 3.96 40.50 39.25
C LEU A 559 3.80 40.89 37.78
#